data_AF-A0A2U8FC07-F1
#
_entry.id   AF-A0A2U8FC07-F1
#
_cell.length_a   1.000
_cell.length_b   1.000
_cell.length_c   1.000
_cell.angle_alpha   90.00
_cell.angle_beta   90.00
_cell.angle_gamma   90.00
#
_symmetry.space_group_name_H-M   'P 1'
#
loop_
_entity.id
_entity.type
_entity.pdbx_description
1 polymer ?
#
loop_
_entity_poly.entity_id
_entity_poly.type
_entity_poly.pdbx_seq_one_letter_code
_entity_poly.pdbx_strand_id
1 'polypeptide(L)' 'MASKYDKTPAQVVLRFLIKQGISVIPKTSKKTRMIENFNVFDCSLSAEDREILSALDTNKSSFSWTNY' A
#
# COMPACT_ATOMS: atom_id res chain seq x y z
N MET A 1 -7.19 -6.39 8.35
CA MET A 1 -7.86 -5.66 7.25
C MET A 1 -7.77 -6.37 5.91
N ALA A 2 -6.60 -6.78 5.41
CA ALA A 2 -6.46 -7.32 4.04
C ALA A 2 -7.41 -8.49 3.67
N SER A 3 -7.65 -9.41 4.61
CA SER A 3 -8.62 -10.52 4.43
C SER A 3 -10.06 -10.05 4.16
N LYS A 4 -10.46 -8.85 4.61
CA LYS A 4 -11.79 -8.25 4.31
C LYS A 4 -11.99 -8.03 2.81
N TYR A 5 -10.90 -7.87 2.07
CA TYR A 5 -10.90 -7.54 0.64
C TYR A 5 -10.46 -8.70 -0.24
N ASP A 6 -10.17 -9.87 0.33
CA ASP A 6 -9.51 -10.99 -0.38
C ASP A 6 -8.22 -10.54 -1.11
N LYS A 7 -7.44 -9.71 -0.41
CA LYS A 7 -6.17 -9.16 -0.91
C LYS A 7 -5.05 -9.41 0.08
N THR A 8 -3.82 -9.29 -0.41
CA THR A 8 -2.65 -9.29 0.46
C THR A 8 -2.43 -7.90 1.08
N PRO A 9 -1.72 -7.79 2.22
CA PRO A 9 -1.38 -6.51 2.81
C PRO A 9 -0.64 -5.57 1.83
N ALA A 10 0.25 -6.12 1.01
CA ALA A 10 0.96 -5.34 -0.01
C ALA A 10 0.00 -4.71 -1.03
N GLN A 11 -0.98 -5.49 -1.51
CA GLN A 11 -1.97 -4.98 -2.45
C GLN A 11 -2.84 -3.87 -1.86
N VAL A 12 -3.24 -4.00 -0.60
CA VAL A 12 -4.02 -2.97 0.12
C VAL A 12 -3.23 -1.67 0.25
N VAL A 13 -1.95 -1.74 0.65
CA VAL A 13 -1.10 -0.55 0.80
C VAL A 13 -0.84 0.12 -0.55
N LEU A 14 -0.53 -0.64 -1.60
CA LEU A 14 -0.35 -0.10 -2.95
C LEU A 14 -1.62 0.60 -3.45
N ARG A 15 -2.78 -0.03 -3.24
CA ARG A 15 -4.07 0.56 -3.62
C ARG A 15 -4.36 1.85 -2.85
N PHE A 16 -4.06 1.87 -1.55
CA PHE A 16 -4.24 3.06 -0.70
C PHE A 16 -3.41 4.24 -1.19
N LEU A 17 -2.13 4.03 -1.53
CA LEU A 17 -1.25 5.09 -2.07
C LEU A 17 -1.75 5.59 -3.43
N ILE A 18 -2.10 4.69 -4.35
CA ILE A 18 -2.61 5.06 -5.68
C ILE A 18 -3.90 5.89 -5.56
N LYS A 19 -4.79 5.56 -4.62
CA LYS A 19 -6.03 6.33 -4.39
C LYS A 19 -5.79 7.75 -3.90
N GLN A 20 -4.61 8.05 -3.36
CA GLN A 20 -4.20 9.40 -2.97
C GLN A 20 -3.50 10.17 -4.11
N GLY A 21 -3.42 9.59 -5.32
CA GLY A 21 -2.71 10.19 -6.45
C GLY A 21 -1.20 9.99 -6.40
N ILE A 22 -0.69 9.11 -5.52
CA ILE A 22 0.74 8.83 -5.39
C ILE A 22 1.12 7.72 -6.39
N SER A 23 2.09 8.01 -7.25
CA SER A 23 2.69 6.99 -8.11
C SER A 23 3.61 6.07 -7.31
N VAL A 24 3.44 4.75 -7.45
CA VAL A 24 4.16 3.73 -6.65
C VAL A 24 5.04 2.86 -7.54
N ILE A 25 6.25 2.55 -7.07
CA ILE A 25 7.21 1.69 -7.78
C ILE A 25 7.62 0.53 -6.85
N PRO A 26 6.80 -0.53 -6.72
CA PRO A 26 7.10 -1.63 -5.82
C PRO A 26 8.25 -2.50 -6.36
N LYS A 27 9.36 -2.56 -5.62
CA LYS A 27 10.51 -3.40 -5.97
C LYS A 27 10.24 -4.87 -5.66
N THR A 28 10.56 -5.76 -6.60
CA THR A 28 10.60 -7.21 -6.38
C THR A 28 11.50 -7.91 -7.40
N SER A 29 12.14 -9.02 -6.99
CA SER A 29 12.84 -9.95 -7.90
C SER A 29 12.02 -11.21 -8.22
N LYS A 30 10.87 -11.39 -7.56
CA LYS A 30 10.00 -12.56 -7.70
C LYS A 30 8.86 -12.27 -8.67
N LYS A 31 8.76 -13.06 -9.75
CA LYS A 31 7.69 -12.93 -10.76
C LYS A 31 6.28 -13.01 -10.16
N THR A 32 6.07 -13.88 -9.19
CA THR A 32 4.78 -14.02 -8.49
C THR A 32 4.37 -12.73 -7.79
N ARG A 33 5.31 -12.08 -7.08
CA ARG A 33 5.09 -10.78 -6.44
C ARG A 33 4.89 -9.65 -7.44
N MET A 34 5.55 -9.71 -8.61
CA MET A 34 5.33 -8.71 -9.67
C MET A 34 3.89 -8.76 -10.17
N ILE A 35 3.36 -9.96 -10.42
CA ILE A 35 1.96 -10.16 -10.82
C ILE A 35 1.00 -9.72 -9.70
N GLU A 36 1.28 -10.11 -8.45
CA GLU A 36 0.50 -9.70 -7.28
C GLU A 36 0.43 -8.17 -7.11
N ASN A 37 1.57 -7.49 -7.21
CA ASN A 37 1.69 -6.03 -7.10
C ASN A 37 1.00 -5.28 -8.26
N PHE A 38 0.88 -5.92 -9.43
CA PHE A 38 0.17 -5.35 -10.57
C PHE A 38 -1.35 -5.45 -10.40
N ASN A 39 -1.84 -6.52 -9.77
CA ASN A 39 -3.25 -6.79 -9.54
C ASN A 39 -3.81 -6.04 -8.31
N VAL A 40 -3.68 -4.71 -8.29
CA VAL A 40 -4.11 -3.85 -7.17
C VAL A 40 -5.31 -2.96 -7.49
N PHE A 41 -5.67 -2.85 -8.77
CA PHE A 41 -6.71 -1.92 -9.23
C PHE A 41 -8.14 -2.40 -8.99
N ASP A 42 -8.32 -3.71 -8.79
CA ASP A 42 -9.59 -4.37 -8.48
C ASP A 42 -9.97 -4.31 -6.99
N CYS A 43 -9.07 -3.84 -6.13
CA CYS A 43 -9.37 -3.59 -4.72
C CYS A 43 -10.11 -2.24 -4.55
N SER A 44 -11.20 -2.23 -3.77
CA SER A 44 -11.94 -1.01 -3.43
C SER A 44 -11.99 -0.84 -1.91
N LEU A 45 -11.18 0.09 -1.39
CA LEU A 45 -11.14 0.38 0.05
C LEU A 45 -12.28 1.32 0.44
N SER A 46 -13.02 0.97 1.48
CA SER A 46 -14.03 1.83 2.10
C SER A 46 -13.44 3.14 2.64
N ALA A 47 -14.28 4.15 2.89
CA ALA A 47 -13.81 5.43 3.42
C ALA A 47 -13.19 5.26 4.82
N GLU A 48 -13.88 4.49 5.67
CA GLU A 48 -13.49 4.19 7.04
C GLU A 48 -12.13 3.48 7.08
N ASP A 49 -11.92 2.49 6.21
CA ASP A 49 -10.65 1.77 6.16
C ASP A 49 -9.48 2.65 5.67
N ARG A 50 -9.76 3.64 4.81
CA ARG A 50 -8.75 4.62 4.38
C ARG A 50 -8.40 5.58 5.51
N GLU A 51 -9.36 5.99 6.33
CA GLU A 51 -9.10 6.81 7.52
C GLU A 51 -8.23 6.06 8.53
N ILE A 52 -8.54 4.78 8.78
CA ILE A 52 -7.72 3.92 9.64
C ILE A 52 -6.28 3.83 9.10
N LEU A 53 -6.10 3.62 7.79
CA LEU A 53 -4.77 3.56 7.17
C LEU A 53 -4.02 4.89 7.27
N SER A 54 -4.71 6.01 7.12
CA SER A 54 -4.12 7.35 7.27
C SER A 54 -3.65 7.59 8.71
N ALA A 55 -4.38 7.10 9.70
CA ALA A 55 -4.03 7.23 11.12
C ALA A 55 -2.80 6.40 11.54
N LEU A 56 -2.31 5.50 10.68
CA LEU A 56 -1.09 4.71 10.94
C LEU A 56 0.20 5.47 10.65
N ASP A 57 0.13 6.66 10.02
CA ASP A 57 1.33 7.46 9.79
C ASP A 57 1.95 7.87 11.12
N THR A 58 3.25 7.62 11.26
CA THR A 58 4.02 7.93 12.47
C THR A 58 4.91 9.17 12.29
N ASN A 59 4.86 9.79 11.11
CA ASN A 59 5.74 10.90 10.72
C ASN A 59 7.23 10.55 10.90
N LYS A 60 7.58 9.28 10.70
CA LYS A 60 8.95 8.77 10.76
C LYS A 60 9.33 8.20 9.40
N SER A 61 10.45 8.67 8.88
CA SER A 61 11.07 8.09 7.70
C SER A 61 11.57 6.68 8.00
N SER A 62 11.31 5.74 7.09
CA SER A 62 11.96 4.42 7.12
C SER A 62 13.42 4.47 6.65
N PHE A 63 13.86 5.63 6.17
CA PHE A 63 15.19 5.86 5.65
C PHE A 63 16.02 6.67 6.64
N SER A 64 17.26 6.25 6.87
CA SER A 64 18.14 6.79 7.91
C SER A 64 18.72 8.17 7.61
N TRP A 65 18.58 8.69 6.39
CA TRP A 65 19.18 9.96 5.97
C TRP A 65 18.43 11.21 6.44
N THR A 66 17.30 11.07 7.13
CA THR A 66 16.51 12.21 7.63
C THR A 66 16.94 12.71 9.01
N ASN A 67 18.07 12.22 9.54
CA ASN A 67 18.58 12.57 10.88
C ASN A 67 19.75 13.57 10.86
N TYR A 68 19.89 14.36 9.78
CA TYR A 68 20.83 15.48 9.69
C TYR A 68 20.10 16.81 9.78
#